data_AF-A0AAU2PV00-F1
#
_entry.id   AF-A0AAU2PV00-F1
#
_cell.length_a   1.000
_cell.length_b   1.000
_cell.length_c   1.000
_cell.angle_alpha   90.00
_cell.angle_beta   90.00
_cell.angle_gamma   90.00
#
_symmetry.space_group_name_H-M   'P 1'
#
loop_
_entity.id
_entity.type
_entity.pdbx_description
1 polymer ?
#
loop_
_entity_poly.entity_id
_entity_poly.type
_entity_poly.pdbx_seq_one_letter_code
_entity_poly.pdbx_strand_id
1 'polypeptide(L)'
;MIMKTYVPGTGVHAEVGDQIVVGGSTVGRPGRDGEVIALHHEDGTPPYDVRWSDTGRTTVFFPGPAAHVRHLHAESGRPRRTEQ
;
A
#
# COMPACT_ATOMS: atom_id res chain seq x y z
N MET A 1 -27.35 -4.41 0.77
CA MET A 1 -25.88 -4.50 0.87
C MET A 1 -25.39 -3.19 1.46
N ILE A 2 -24.85 -3.21 2.68
CA ILE A 2 -24.51 -2.00 3.42
C ILE A 2 -23.32 -1.27 2.76
N MET A 3 -23.59 -0.19 2.02
CA MET A 3 -22.58 0.81 1.69
C MET A 3 -22.23 1.52 3.00
N LYS A 4 -21.20 1.02 3.70
CA LYS A 4 -20.64 1.70 4.88
C LYS A 4 -20.19 3.07 4.41
N THR A 5 -20.86 4.12 4.87
CA THR A 5 -20.56 5.52 4.61
C THR A 5 -19.06 5.75 4.84
N TYR A 6 -18.31 5.86 3.75
CA TYR A 6 -16.89 6.13 3.78
C TYR A 6 -16.72 7.60 4.15
N VAL A 7 -16.30 7.85 5.39
CA VAL A 7 -15.76 9.16 5.76
C VAL A 7 -14.30 9.15 5.28
N PRO A 8 -13.90 9.96 4.28
CA PRO A 8 -12.49 10.06 3.90
C PRO A 8 -11.74 10.75 5.04
N GLY A 9 -11.31 9.98 6.03
CA GLY A 9 -10.30 10.42 6.98
C GLY A 9 -8.96 10.27 6.30
N THR A 10 -8.31 11.39 5.96
CA THR A 10 -6.88 11.49 5.60
C THR A 10 -6.34 10.19 4.97
N GLY A 11 -6.80 9.89 3.75
CA GLY A 11 -6.62 8.58 3.13
C GLY A 11 -5.15 8.28 2.88
N VAL A 12 -4.72 7.07 3.19
CA VAL A 12 -3.47 6.53 2.66
C VAL A 12 -3.69 6.24 1.18
N HIS A 13 -2.94 6.89 0.29
CA HIS A 13 -3.00 6.64 -1.14
C HIS A 13 -1.91 5.64 -1.54
N ALA A 14 -2.18 4.80 -2.53
CA ALA A 14 -1.22 3.84 -3.05
C ALA A 14 -1.21 3.78 -4.58
N GLU A 15 -0.07 3.41 -5.15
CA GLU A 15 0.10 3.18 -6.58
C GLU A 15 0.40 1.70 -6.89
N VAL A 16 0.14 1.29 -8.13
CA VAL A 16 0.50 -0.08 -8.57
C VAL A 16 2.03 -0.23 -8.53
N GLY A 17 2.51 -1.28 -7.87
CA GLY A 17 3.92 -1.51 -7.58
C GLY A 17 4.36 -1.06 -6.18
N ASP A 18 3.51 -0.37 -5.43
CA ASP A 18 3.81 0.00 -4.04
C ASP A 18 3.77 -1.21 -3.12
N GLN A 19 4.53 -1.13 -2.02
CA GLN A 19 4.51 -2.16 -0.99
C GLN A 19 3.64 -1.73 0.18
N ILE A 20 2.58 -2.49 0.44
CA ILE A 20 1.80 -2.40 1.67
C ILE A 20 2.54 -3.13 2.78
N VAL A 21 2.72 -2.46 3.91
CA VAL A 21 3.22 -3.06 5.15
C VAL A 21 2.15 -2.89 6.22
N VAL A 22 1.62 -4.02 6.69
CA VAL A 22 0.68 -4.05 7.80
C VAL A 22 1.44 -4.46 9.05
N GLY A 23 1.66 -3.51 9.95
CA GLY A 23 2.16 -3.81 11.28
C GLY A 23 1.19 -4.74 12.00
N GLY A 24 1.68 -5.85 12.55
CA GLY A 24 0.85 -6.72 13.38
C GLY A 24 0.27 -5.90 14.53
N SER A 25 -1.06 -5.96 14.72
CA SER A 25 -1.77 -5.18 15.76
C SER A 25 -1.35 -5.53 17.20
N THR A 26 -0.45 -6.49 17.38
CA THR A 26 0.04 -6.98 18.67
C THR A 26 1.52 -7.35 18.53
N VAL A 27 2.33 -6.94 19.51
CA VAL A 27 3.73 -7.36 19.64
C VAL A 27 3.80 -8.90 19.55
N GLY A 28 4.53 -9.41 18.55
CA GLY A 28 4.72 -10.85 18.34
C GLY A 28 3.91 -11.46 17.18
N ARG A 29 2.99 -10.73 16.54
CA ARG A 29 2.46 -11.17 15.23
C ARG A 29 3.42 -10.71 14.13
N PRO A 30 3.86 -11.61 13.23
CA PRO A 30 4.63 -11.19 12.07
C PRO A 30 3.81 -10.17 11.30
N GLY A 31 4.38 -8.99 11.07
CA GLY A 31 3.82 -8.04 10.12
C GLY A 31 3.68 -8.71 8.76
N ARG A 32 2.68 -8.28 8.00
CA ARG A 32 2.43 -8.82 6.67
C ARG A 32 2.75 -7.75 5.65
N ASP A 33 3.58 -8.09 4.67
CA ASP A 33 3.84 -7.24 3.52
C ASP A 33 3.22 -7.81 2.25
N GLY A 34 2.85 -6.92 1.34
CA GLY A 34 2.32 -7.27 0.04
C GLY A 34 2.52 -6.15 -0.97
N GLU A 35 2.48 -6.51 -2.24
CA GLU A 35 2.62 -5.60 -3.37
C GLU A 35 1.25 -5.20 -3.89
N VAL A 36 1.00 -3.92 -4.11
CA VAL A 36 -0.20 -3.42 -4.76
C VAL A 36 -0.13 -3.77 -6.24
N ILE A 37 -1.00 -4.66 -6.71
CA ILE A 37 -1.02 -5.08 -8.12
C ILE A 37 -2.12 -4.42 -8.93
N ALA A 38 -3.16 -3.89 -8.28
CA ALA A 38 -4.21 -3.09 -8.92
C ALA A 38 -4.87 -2.14 -7.91
N LEU A 39 -5.37 -1.03 -8.44
CA LEU A 39 -6.17 -0.07 -7.70
C LEU A 39 -7.61 -0.14 -8.19
N HIS A 40 -8.57 -0.06 -7.27
CA HIS A 40 -9.97 0.09 -7.66
C HIS A 40 -10.31 1.54 -8.04
N HIS A 41 -9.56 2.50 -7.50
CA HIS A 41 -9.76 3.92 -7.73
C HIS A 41 -8.49 4.52 -8.35
N GLU A 42 -8.69 5.36 -9.37
CA GLU A 42 -7.61 6.10 -10.04
C GLU A 42 -6.89 7.09 -9.10
N ASP A 43 -7.60 7.64 -8.11
CA ASP A 43 -7.04 8.52 -7.08
C ASP A 43 -6.11 7.78 -6.09
N GLY A 44 -5.92 6.47 -6.27
CA GLY A 44 -5.17 5.63 -5.36
C GLY A 44 -5.82 5.53 -3.99
N THR A 45 -7.13 5.74 -3.87
CA THR A 45 -7.89 5.55 -2.62
C THR A 45 -8.29 4.09 -2.45
N PRO A 46 -8.45 3.60 -1.21
CA PRO A 46 -8.78 2.20 -0.98
C PRO A 46 -10.20 1.89 -1.46
N PRO A 47 -10.47 0.64 -1.90
CA PRO A 47 -9.62 -0.55 -1.75
C PRO A 47 -8.57 -0.80 -2.84
N TYR A 48 -7.59 -1.65 -2.51
CA TYR A 48 -6.51 -2.08 -3.42
C TYR A 48 -6.45 -3.59 -3.55
N ASP A 49 -6.05 -4.12 -4.71
CA ASP A 49 -5.65 -5.52 -4.83
C ASP A 49 -4.19 -5.66 -4.42
N VAL A 50 -3.95 -6.43 -3.37
CA VAL A 50 -2.61 -6.67 -2.81
C VAL A 50 -2.24 -8.13 -2.98
N ARG A 51 -1.09 -8.38 -3.60
CA ARG A 51 -0.43 -9.69 -3.65
C ARG A 51 0.48 -9.84 -2.44
N TRP A 52 0.10 -10.71 -1.51
CA TRP A 52 0.83 -10.88 -0.27
C TRP A 52 2.07 -11.75 -0.42
N SER A 53 3.20 -11.33 0.17
CA SER A 53 4.48 -12.06 0.08
C SER A 53 4.48 -13.38 0.86
N ASP A 54 3.68 -13.50 1.93
CA ASP A 54 3.62 -14.69 2.78
C ASP A 54 2.97 -15.91 2.11
N THR A 55 1.95 -15.66 1.29
CA THR A 55 1.10 -16.71 0.68
C THR A 55 1.07 -16.65 -0.84
N GLY A 56 1.59 -15.58 -1.44
CA GLY A 56 1.48 -15.28 -2.87
C GLY A 56 0.05 -14.97 -3.34
N ARG A 57 -0.92 -14.92 -2.43
CA ARG A 57 -2.33 -14.70 -2.78
C ARG A 57 -2.62 -13.23 -3.01
N THR A 58 -3.46 -12.97 -4.01
CA THR A 58 -4.04 -11.66 -4.25
C THR A 58 -5.35 -11.54 -3.48
N THR A 59 -5.52 -10.47 -2.71
CA THR A 59 -6.79 -10.15 -2.05
C THR A 59 -7.05 -8.66 -2.05
N VAL A 60 -8.32 -8.28 -2.11
CA VAL A 60 -8.76 -6.90 -1.87
C VAL A 60 -8.44 -6.51 -0.42
N PHE A 61 -7.67 -5.44 -0.27
CA PHE A 61 -7.18 -4.92 1.01
C PHE A 61 -7.78 -3.54 1.31
N PHE A 62 -8.23 -3.39 2.56
CA PHE A 62 -8.71 -2.12 3.11
C PHE A 62 -7.74 -1.70 4.23
N PRO A 63 -6.92 -0.65 4.01
CA PRO A 63 -5.96 -0.20 5.00
C PRO A 63 -6.68 0.30 6.26
N GLY A 64 -6.23 -0.18 7.41
CA GLY A 64 -6.57 0.36 8.71
C GLY A 64 -5.57 1.43 9.17
N PRO A 65 -5.76 2.03 10.35
CA PRO A 65 -4.89 3.11 10.86
C PRO A 65 -3.42 2.70 11.11
N ALA A 66 -3.13 1.39 11.17
CA ALA A 66 -1.78 0.85 11.33
C ALA A 66 -1.17 0.33 10.01
N ALA A 67 -1.84 0.53 8.88
CA ALA A 67 -1.33 0.15 7.56
C ALA A 67 -0.48 1.29 6.99
N HIS A 68 0.69 0.94 6.48
CA HIS A 68 1.60 1.87 5.84
C HIS A 68 1.83 1.46 4.39
N VAL A 69 1.76 2.42 3.47
CA VAL A 69 2.14 2.25 2.07
C VAL A 69 3.58 2.73 1.92
N ARG A 70 4.43 1.89 1.33
CA ARG A 70 5.80 2.24 0.95
C ARG A 70 5.83 2.44 -0.55
N HIS A 71 5.95 3.70 -0.97
CA HIS A 71 6.14 4.04 -2.36
C HIS A 71 7.57 3.69 -2.79
N LEU A 72 7.72 2.71 -3.70
CA LEU A 72 9.04 2.23 -4.12
C LEU A 72 9.64 3.05 -5.28
N HIS A 73 8.96 4.11 -5.75
CA HIS A 73 9.41 4.95 -6.85
C HIS A 73 9.91 6.33 -6.38
N ALA A 74 11.23 6.50 -6.27
CA ALA A 74 11.97 7.73 -6.62
C ALA A 74 13.50 7.51 -6.60
N GLU A 75 14.01 6.41 -7.15
CA GLU A 75 15.39 6.38 -7.67
C GLU A 75 15.34 6.27 -9.19
N SER A 76 14.86 7.34 -9.83
CA SER A 76 15.03 7.58 -11.27
C SER A 76 15.20 9.08 -11.54
N GLY A 77 15.92 9.79 -10.67
CA GLY A 77 16.00 11.24 -10.77
C GLY A 77 17.09 11.99 -10.01
N ARG A 78 18.11 11.34 -9.43
CA ARG A 78 19.35 12.06 -9.13
C ARG A 78 20.37 11.72 -10.22
N PRO A 79 20.51 12.53 -11.29
CA PRO A 79 21.75 12.48 -12.02
C PRO A 79 22.82 12.88 -11.01
N ARG A 80 23.64 11.92 -10.58
CA ARG A 80 25.00 12.23 -10.19
C ARG A 80 25.68 12.77 -11.44
N ARG A 81 25.46 14.05 -11.78
CA ARG A 81 26.38 14.79 -12.62
C ARG A 81 27.40 15.40 -11.67
N THR A 82 28.45 14.62 -11.46
CA THR A 82 29.81 15.05 -11.17
C THR A 82 30.11 16.41 -11.79
N GLU A 83 30.69 17.30 -10.98
CA GLU A 83 31.86 18.12 -11.31
C GLU A 83 32.05 18.56 -12.78
N GLN A 84 32.09 19.88 -13.00
CA GLN A 84 33.15 20.67 -13.70
C GLN A 84 32.58 22.00 -14.22
#